data_AF-A0AA36ES59-F1
#
_entry.id   AF-A0AA36ES59-F1
#
_cell.length_a   1.000
_cell.length_b   1.000
_cell.length_c   1.000
_cell.angle_alpha   90.00
_cell.angle_beta   90.00
_cell.angle_gamma   90.00
#
_symmetry.space_group_name_H-M   'P 1'
#
loop_
_entity.id
_entity.type
_entity.pdbx_description
1 polymer ?
#
loop_
_entity_poly.entity_id
_entity_poly.type
_entity_poly.pdbx_seq_one_letter_code
_entity_poly.pdbx_strand_id
1 'polypeptide(L)'
;MRKSLSVAALALAAALTGCHYTMPDTSPSTVPTGGTPPDSATRKIPADTDTVTLQTMVVEVKKSPDVSWKTLLPEWHAGKDIAVLQGDGKAIYHRLAASSLAVIKYSNSSVTPNMTALPLLYRDCSDTSGSTRNCSSMGLVLRPGFKHTEGPLSLMLDLHMQDPQHSVSIRQFVSMQPGQTVLAGRALEENTLQVVLITPYIHSPLHGAKP
;
A
#
# COMPACT_ATOMS: atom_id res chain seq x y z
N MET A 1 30.48 42.57 4.88
CA MET A 1 31.01 42.21 6.21
C MET A 1 29.86 42.21 7.21
N ARG A 2 29.72 41.11 7.98
CA ARG A 2 29.09 40.97 9.32
C ARG A 2 27.56 41.22 9.40
N LYS A 3 26.76 40.16 9.67
CA LYS A 3 26.20 39.75 10.99
C LYS A 3 25.21 40.79 11.55
N SER A 4 24.05 40.51 12.13
CA SER A 4 23.46 39.31 12.75
C SER A 4 22.01 39.63 13.13
N LEU A 5 21.21 38.59 13.35
CA LEU A 5 19.93 38.57 14.07
C LEU A 5 20.01 39.16 15.50
N SER A 6 18.90 39.71 16.01
CA SER A 6 18.23 39.31 17.27
C SER A 6 17.07 40.28 17.58
N VAL A 7 15.79 39.88 17.66
CA VAL A 7 15.07 39.18 18.75
C VAL A 7 14.36 40.14 19.73
N ALA A 8 13.13 39.73 20.08
CA ALA A 8 12.32 40.03 21.25
C ALA A 8 11.43 41.29 21.25
N ALA A 9 10.11 41.03 21.19
CA ALA A 9 9.26 41.42 22.31
C ALA A 9 8.10 40.40 22.45
N LEU A 10 8.15 39.71 23.58
CA LEU A 10 7.15 38.84 24.16
C LEU A 10 5.99 39.71 24.68
N ALA A 11 4.74 39.28 24.51
CA ALA A 11 3.70 39.55 25.52
C ALA A 11 2.55 38.55 25.39
N LEU A 12 2.31 37.90 26.51
CA LEU A 12 1.39 36.84 26.84
C LEU A 12 0.14 37.44 27.52
N ALA A 13 -1.07 37.01 27.16
CA ALA A 13 -2.26 36.92 28.03
C ALA A 13 -3.43 36.41 27.17
N ALA A 14 -3.85 35.15 27.29
CA ALA A 14 -4.70 34.58 28.36
C ALA A 14 -6.15 35.08 28.29
N ALA A 15 -7.03 34.25 27.73
CA ALA A 15 -8.46 34.25 28.02
C ALA A 15 -8.91 32.79 28.21
N LEU A 16 -9.13 32.44 29.47
CA LEU A 16 -9.67 31.18 29.97
C LEU A 16 -11.21 31.28 30.00
N THR A 17 -11.86 30.40 29.27
CA THR A 17 -13.23 29.87 29.53
C THR A 17 -13.23 28.50 28.86
N GLY A 18 -13.35 27.36 29.53
CA GLY A 18 -14.22 27.07 30.66
C GLY A 18 -15.19 25.96 30.23
N CYS A 19 -14.66 24.81 29.79
CA CYS A 19 -15.44 23.59 29.62
C CYS A 19 -14.76 22.50 30.46
N HIS A 20 -15.33 22.25 31.64
CA HIS A 20 -15.01 21.08 32.45
C HIS A 20 -15.45 19.83 31.68
N TYR A 21 -14.50 19.03 31.23
CA TYR A 21 -14.75 17.66 30.83
C TYR A 21 -14.16 16.75 31.91
N THR A 22 -15.03 16.32 32.83
CA THR A 22 -14.75 15.22 33.76
C THR A 22 -14.53 13.95 32.94
N MET A 23 -13.32 13.41 32.99
CA MET A 23 -13.05 12.06 32.46
C MET A 23 -13.73 11.03 33.36
N PRO A 24 -14.50 10.07 32.82
CA PRO A 24 -14.91 8.92 33.60
C PRO A 24 -13.68 8.04 33.87
N ASP A 25 -13.50 7.76 35.15
CA ASP A 25 -12.61 6.75 35.68
C ASP A 25 -13.01 5.38 35.11
N THR A 26 -12.12 4.76 34.34
CA THR A 26 -12.20 3.34 34.03
C THR A 26 -10.84 2.72 34.25
N SER A 27 -10.82 1.84 35.26
CA SER A 27 -9.78 0.88 35.63
C SER A 27 -9.12 0.18 34.44
N PRO A 28 -7.89 -0.35 34.61
CA PRO A 28 -7.06 -0.84 33.51
C PRO A 28 -7.73 -2.01 32.78
N SER A 29 -8.24 -1.73 31.58
CA SER A 29 -8.71 -2.76 30.67
C SER A 29 -7.50 -3.50 30.12
N THR A 30 -7.36 -4.75 30.55
CA THR A 30 -6.48 -5.77 30.02
C THR A 30 -6.45 -5.72 28.49
N VAL A 31 -5.26 -5.47 27.94
CA VAL A 31 -4.96 -5.69 26.52
C VAL A 31 -5.10 -7.20 26.27
N PRO A 32 -6.00 -7.67 25.39
CA PRO A 32 -5.94 -9.05 24.94
C PRO A 32 -4.75 -9.14 23.97
N THR A 33 -3.64 -9.65 24.49
CA THR A 33 -2.55 -10.19 23.67
C THR A 33 -3.14 -11.35 22.87
N GLY A 34 -3.24 -11.22 21.54
CA GLY A 34 -3.74 -12.27 20.65
C GLY A 34 -5.13 -12.00 20.07
N GLY A 35 -5.27 -10.90 19.33
CA GLY A 35 -6.39 -10.70 18.43
C GLY A 35 -6.01 -11.18 17.03
N THR A 36 -6.46 -12.37 16.65
CA THR A 36 -6.61 -12.79 15.25
C THR A 36 -7.24 -11.63 14.47
N PRO A 37 -6.80 -11.34 13.22
CA PRO A 37 -7.50 -10.37 12.38
C PRO A 37 -9.00 -10.70 12.40
N PRO A 38 -9.90 -9.69 12.44
CA PRO A 38 -11.33 -9.96 12.40
C PRO A 38 -11.57 -10.89 11.22
N ASP A 39 -12.20 -12.04 11.52
CA ASP A 39 -12.54 -13.07 10.56
C ASP A 39 -12.99 -12.36 9.29
N SER A 40 -12.17 -12.45 8.26
CA SER A 40 -12.61 -12.15 6.91
C SER A 40 -13.81 -13.05 6.75
N ALA A 41 -15.01 -12.48 6.80
CA ALA A 41 -16.22 -13.22 6.53
C ALA A 41 -15.97 -13.85 5.16
N THR A 42 -15.60 -15.13 5.16
CA THR A 42 -15.31 -15.89 3.96
C THR A 42 -16.66 -16.10 3.33
N ARG A 43 -17.17 -15.03 2.69
CA ARG A 43 -18.37 -15.07 1.89
C ARG A 43 -18.09 -16.14 0.87
N LYS A 44 -18.70 -17.32 1.05
CA LYS A 44 -18.53 -18.44 0.14
C LYS A 44 -18.93 -17.92 -1.24
N ILE A 45 -17.93 -17.74 -2.10
CA ILE A 45 -18.16 -17.35 -3.48
C ILE A 45 -18.80 -18.57 -4.14
N PRO A 46 -19.98 -18.42 -4.78
CA PRO A 46 -20.60 -19.54 -5.48
C PRO A 46 -19.63 -20.10 -6.53
N ALA A 47 -19.57 -21.43 -6.67
CA ALA A 47 -18.65 -22.11 -7.57
C ALA A 47 -18.80 -21.67 -9.03
N ASP A 48 -19.99 -21.21 -9.41
CA ASP A 48 -20.34 -20.80 -10.78
C ASP A 48 -20.12 -19.30 -11.05
N THR A 49 -19.45 -18.59 -10.13
CA THR A 49 -19.18 -17.16 -10.29
C THR A 49 -17.81 -16.91 -10.88
N ASP A 50 -17.77 -16.09 -11.91
CA ASP A 50 -16.56 -15.48 -12.44
C ASP A 50 -15.82 -14.67 -11.35
N THR A 51 -14.56 -15.02 -11.10
CA THR A 51 -13.74 -14.42 -10.04
C THR A 51 -12.45 -13.80 -10.57
N VAL A 52 -11.86 -12.95 -9.76
CA VAL A 52 -10.52 -12.40 -9.98
C VAL A 52 -9.65 -12.75 -8.78
N THR A 53 -8.51 -13.40 -9.04
CA THR A 53 -7.43 -13.50 -8.07
C THR A 53 -6.56 -12.26 -8.19
N LEU A 54 -6.36 -11.55 -7.09
CA LEU A 54 -5.48 -10.40 -6.99
C LEU A 54 -4.25 -10.80 -6.18
N GLN A 55 -3.12 -10.96 -6.86
CA GLN A 55 -1.82 -11.11 -6.20
C GLN A 55 -1.27 -9.73 -5.88
N THR A 56 -1.08 -9.43 -4.61
CA THR A 56 -0.55 -8.14 -4.13
C THR A 56 0.74 -8.38 -3.38
N MET A 57 1.78 -7.62 -3.72
CA MET A 57 3.07 -7.63 -3.02
C MET A 57 3.47 -6.20 -2.66
N VAL A 58 3.90 -5.99 -1.41
CA VAL A 58 4.60 -4.77 -0.99
C VAL A 58 6.08 -5.10 -0.91
N VAL A 59 6.88 -4.36 -1.65
CA VAL A 59 8.33 -4.56 -1.75
C VAL A 59 9.01 -3.25 -1.35
N GLU A 60 9.91 -3.33 -0.40
CA GLU A 60 10.85 -2.25 -0.11
C GLU A 60 12.10 -2.47 -0.93
N VAL A 61 12.53 -1.45 -1.64
CA VAL A 61 13.64 -1.49 -2.59
C VAL A 61 14.67 -0.47 -2.14
N LYS A 62 15.87 -0.93 -1.81
CA LYS A 62 17.00 -0.08 -1.45
C LYS A 62 18.09 -0.21 -2.50
N LYS A 63 18.30 0.86 -3.28
CA LYS A 63 19.34 0.91 -4.31
C LYS A 63 20.67 1.40 -3.73
N SER A 64 21.77 1.07 -4.40
CA SER A 64 23.05 1.74 -4.14
C SER A 64 22.98 3.21 -4.58
N PRO A 65 23.70 4.13 -3.91
CA PRO A 65 23.70 5.56 -4.25
C PRO A 65 24.02 5.84 -5.72
N ASP A 66 24.94 5.07 -6.30
CA ASP A 66 25.42 5.25 -7.68
C ASP A 66 24.46 4.70 -8.75
N VAL A 67 23.39 4.00 -8.35
CA VAL A 67 22.39 3.46 -9.27
C VAL A 67 21.26 4.46 -9.43
N SER A 68 20.84 4.73 -10.67
CA SER A 68 19.64 5.55 -10.93
C SER A 68 18.36 4.74 -10.77
N TRP A 69 17.30 5.34 -10.22
CA TRP A 69 15.98 4.71 -10.21
C TRP A 69 15.48 4.36 -11.60
N LYS A 70 15.84 5.15 -12.63
CA LYS A 70 15.50 4.84 -14.02
C LYS A 70 16.18 3.58 -14.56
N THR A 71 17.27 3.13 -13.95
CA THR A 71 17.90 1.85 -14.31
C THR A 71 17.07 0.67 -13.80
N LEU A 72 16.49 0.81 -12.60
CA LEU A 72 15.70 -0.24 -11.95
C LEU A 72 14.24 -0.23 -12.41
N LEU A 73 13.69 0.96 -12.58
CA LEU A 73 12.32 1.28 -12.99
C LEU A 73 12.39 2.42 -14.02
N PRO A 74 12.62 2.10 -15.31
CA PRO A 74 12.72 3.10 -16.39
C PRO A 74 11.58 4.12 -16.43
N GLU A 75 10.40 3.68 -16.02
CA GLU A 75 9.16 4.43 -16.02
C GLU A 75 8.94 5.23 -14.70
N TRP A 76 9.85 5.10 -13.73
CA TRP A 76 9.83 5.87 -12.49
C TRP A 76 10.27 7.32 -12.73
N HIS A 77 9.52 8.24 -12.14
CA HIS A 77 9.81 9.67 -12.17
C HIS A 77 9.97 10.18 -10.74
N ALA A 78 11.15 10.69 -10.38
CA ALA A 78 11.46 11.14 -9.02
C ALA A 78 10.56 12.29 -8.50
N GLY A 79 9.90 13.03 -9.39
CA GLY A 79 8.91 14.07 -9.02
C GLY A 79 7.47 13.56 -8.92
N LYS A 80 7.23 12.26 -9.16
CA LYS A 80 5.96 11.62 -8.92
C LYS A 80 6.17 10.66 -7.77
N ASP A 81 5.43 10.84 -6.69
CA ASP A 81 5.41 9.83 -5.63
C ASP A 81 4.98 8.48 -6.20
N ILE A 82 4.21 8.44 -7.30
CA ILE A 82 3.67 7.20 -7.85
C ILE A 82 3.82 7.14 -9.38
N ALA A 83 4.21 5.98 -9.90
CA ALA A 83 4.11 5.63 -11.30
C ALA A 83 3.33 4.33 -11.45
N VAL A 84 2.31 4.32 -12.33
CA VAL A 84 1.60 3.10 -12.74
C VAL A 84 2.34 2.48 -13.91
N LEU A 85 2.90 1.30 -13.67
CA LEU A 85 3.56 0.52 -14.70
C LEU A 85 2.63 -0.59 -15.15
N GLN A 86 2.68 -0.92 -16.44
CA GLN A 86 2.02 -2.09 -17.02
C GLN A 86 3.12 -3.07 -17.45
N GLY A 87 3.10 -4.30 -16.93
CA GLY A 87 4.08 -5.32 -17.28
C GLY A 87 3.95 -6.57 -16.41
N ASP A 88 4.74 -7.62 -16.64
CA ASP A 88 4.72 -8.81 -15.79
C ASP A 88 5.35 -8.52 -14.41
N GLY A 89 4.57 -8.71 -13.34
CA GLY A 89 4.97 -8.44 -11.97
C GLY A 89 6.16 -9.28 -11.50
N LYS A 90 6.31 -10.52 -11.99
CA LYS A 90 7.50 -11.33 -11.67
C LYS A 90 8.75 -10.73 -12.32
N ALA A 91 8.68 -10.38 -13.59
CA ALA A 91 9.78 -9.71 -14.28
C ALA A 91 10.15 -8.37 -13.62
N ILE A 92 9.15 -7.60 -13.15
CA ILE A 92 9.37 -6.36 -12.40
C ILE A 92 10.11 -6.64 -11.09
N TYR A 93 9.64 -7.61 -10.29
CA TYR A 93 10.30 -7.97 -9.04
C TYR A 93 11.74 -8.46 -9.26
N HIS A 94 11.96 -9.34 -10.25
CA HIS A 94 13.31 -9.82 -10.57
C HIS A 94 14.25 -8.70 -10.98
N ARG A 95 13.77 -7.71 -11.75
CA ARG A 95 14.56 -6.53 -12.11
C ARG A 95 14.95 -5.70 -10.90
N LEU A 96 14.01 -5.50 -9.97
CA LEU A 96 14.28 -4.81 -8.70
C LEU A 96 15.34 -5.58 -7.90
N ALA A 97 15.16 -6.88 -7.72
CA ALA A 97 16.07 -7.72 -6.93
C ALA A 97 17.47 -7.89 -7.56
N ALA A 98 17.61 -7.75 -8.88
CA ALA A 98 18.88 -7.97 -9.57
C ALA A 98 19.96 -6.91 -9.30
N SER A 99 19.56 -5.70 -8.88
CA SER A 99 20.49 -4.56 -8.76
C SER A 99 20.23 -3.69 -7.52
N SER A 100 19.44 -4.21 -6.58
CA SER A 100 19.11 -3.54 -5.33
C SER A 100 18.77 -4.56 -4.24
N LEU A 101 18.74 -4.10 -2.99
CA LEU A 101 18.15 -4.85 -1.89
C LEU A 101 16.63 -4.72 -1.98
N ALA A 102 15.98 -5.73 -2.56
CA ALA A 102 14.53 -5.82 -2.62
C ALA A 102 14.01 -6.80 -1.54
N VAL A 103 13.21 -6.31 -0.61
CA VAL A 103 12.63 -7.08 0.49
C VAL A 103 11.11 -7.08 0.38
N ILE A 104 10.51 -8.27 0.31
CA ILE A 104 9.05 -8.43 0.35
C ILE A 104 8.60 -8.21 1.79
N LYS A 105 7.85 -7.13 2.00
CA LYS A 105 7.29 -6.73 3.31
C LYS A 105 5.91 -7.32 3.54
N TYR A 106 5.16 -7.52 2.46
CA TYR A 106 3.83 -8.11 2.48
C TYR A 106 3.58 -8.84 1.17
N SER A 107 2.90 -9.98 1.23
CA SER A 107 2.40 -10.69 0.06
C SER A 107 1.06 -11.31 0.38
N ASN A 108 0.10 -11.17 -0.53
CA ASN A 108 -1.22 -11.75 -0.40
C ASN A 108 -1.74 -12.17 -1.78
N SER A 109 -2.42 -13.31 -1.83
CA SER A 109 -3.23 -13.73 -2.97
C SER A 109 -4.67 -13.86 -2.49
N SER A 110 -5.55 -13.00 -2.99
CA SER A 110 -6.94 -12.94 -2.56
C SER A 110 -7.87 -13.10 -3.76
N VAL A 111 -8.98 -13.81 -3.58
CA VAL A 111 -9.98 -14.03 -4.62
C VAL A 111 -11.20 -13.18 -4.31
N THR A 112 -11.70 -12.46 -5.32
CA THR A 112 -12.90 -11.63 -5.21
C THR A 112 -13.81 -11.85 -6.42
N PRO A 113 -15.14 -11.83 -6.27
CA PRO A 113 -16.04 -11.82 -7.41
C PRO A 113 -15.81 -10.58 -8.29
N ASN A 114 -16.16 -10.68 -9.57
CA ASN A 114 -16.16 -9.54 -10.48
C ASN A 114 -16.93 -8.34 -9.86
N MET A 115 -16.40 -7.12 -10.05
CA MET A 115 -16.95 -5.86 -9.54
C MET A 115 -17.03 -5.73 -8.01
N THR A 116 -16.54 -6.70 -7.24
CA THR A 116 -16.57 -6.67 -5.78
C THR A 116 -15.29 -6.06 -5.22
N ALA A 117 -15.45 -5.10 -4.32
CA ALA A 117 -14.32 -4.46 -3.65
C ALA A 117 -13.64 -5.41 -2.67
N LEU A 118 -12.32 -5.42 -2.69
CA LEU A 118 -11.45 -6.19 -1.82
C LEU A 118 -10.57 -5.23 -1.00
N PRO A 119 -10.87 -5.05 0.30
CA PRO A 119 -10.01 -4.29 1.19
C PRO A 119 -8.83 -5.14 1.65
N LEU A 120 -7.64 -4.55 1.64
CA LEU A 120 -6.39 -5.11 2.13
C LEU A 120 -5.78 -4.11 3.11
N LEU A 121 -5.32 -4.62 4.26
CA LEU A 121 -4.65 -3.81 5.27
C LEU A 121 -3.32 -4.47 5.62
N TYR A 122 -2.28 -3.66 5.64
CA TYR A 122 -0.95 -4.02 6.12
C TYR A 122 -0.49 -3.00 7.15
N ARG A 123 0.16 -3.47 8.21
CA ARG A 123 0.75 -2.65 9.26
C ARG A 123 2.08 -3.26 9.65
N ASP A 124 3.09 -2.43 9.76
CA ASP A 124 4.41 -2.82 10.23
C ASP A 124 4.89 -1.82 11.27
N CYS A 125 5.27 -2.31 12.43
CA CYS A 125 5.75 -1.48 13.53
C CYS A 125 7.10 -2.01 13.94
N SER A 126 8.13 -1.18 13.78
CA SER A 126 9.46 -1.45 14.29
C SER A 126 9.67 -0.70 15.60
N ASP A 127 10.22 -1.39 16.59
CA ASP A 127 10.65 -0.76 17.82
C ASP A 127 12.00 -0.10 17.55
N THR A 128 12.10 1.21 17.77
CA THR A 128 13.40 1.89 17.76
C THR A 128 13.98 1.91 19.17
N SER A 129 15.31 1.87 19.26
CA SER A 129 16.06 1.87 20.52
C SER A 129 15.76 3.16 21.31
N GLY A 130 14.81 3.09 22.24
CA GLY A 130 14.34 4.24 23.02
C GLY A 130 12.84 4.46 22.88
N SER A 131 12.02 3.47 23.30
CA SER A 131 10.56 3.52 23.52
C SER A 131 9.65 4.11 22.43
N THR A 132 10.18 4.55 21.29
CA THR A 132 9.43 5.11 20.18
C THR A 132 9.16 4.01 19.16
N ARG A 133 7.88 3.80 18.87
CA ARG A 133 7.41 2.80 17.92
C ARG A 133 7.13 3.46 16.59
N ASN A 134 7.92 3.13 15.57
CA ASN A 134 7.69 3.62 14.21
C ASN A 134 6.78 2.63 13.50
N CYS A 135 5.51 3.02 13.37
CA CYS A 135 4.51 2.26 12.64
C CYS A 135 4.30 2.84 11.24
N SER A 136 4.42 1.98 10.24
CA SER A 136 3.93 2.21 8.89
C SER A 136 2.66 1.39 8.64
N SER A 137 1.79 1.88 7.78
CA SER A 137 0.56 1.20 7.40
C SER A 137 0.22 1.46 5.95
N MET A 138 -0.46 0.48 5.36
CA MET A 138 -1.00 0.55 4.01
C MET A 138 -2.43 0.02 4.05
N GLY A 139 -3.39 0.88 3.74
CA GLY A 139 -4.75 0.50 3.37
C GLY A 139 -4.87 0.50 1.85
N LEU A 140 -5.40 -0.58 1.29
CA LEU A 140 -5.58 -0.72 -0.16
C LEU A 140 -6.97 -1.29 -0.42
N VAL A 141 -7.76 -0.64 -1.27
CA VAL A 141 -9.04 -1.17 -1.75
C VAL A 141 -8.94 -1.39 -3.25
N LEU A 142 -9.08 -2.64 -3.66
CA LEU A 142 -9.06 -3.05 -5.06
C LEU A 142 -10.47 -3.40 -5.52
N ARG A 143 -10.90 -2.88 -6.65
CA ARG A 143 -12.15 -3.33 -7.30
C ARG A 143 -11.85 -3.72 -8.74
N PRO A 144 -11.70 -5.02 -9.03
CA PRO A 144 -11.54 -5.48 -10.39
C PRO A 144 -12.91 -5.51 -11.08
N GLY A 145 -12.90 -5.30 -12.39
CA GLY A 145 -14.07 -5.29 -13.24
C GLY A 145 -13.72 -5.78 -14.63
N PHE A 146 -14.43 -6.79 -15.13
CA PHE A 146 -14.26 -7.26 -16.50
C PHE A 146 -15.61 -7.62 -17.12
N LYS A 147 -15.67 -7.59 -18.45
CA LYS A 147 -16.86 -8.00 -19.23
C LYS A 147 -16.72 -9.41 -19.81
N HIS A 148 -15.50 -9.79 -20.16
CA HIS A 148 -15.15 -11.07 -20.77
C HIS A 148 -13.85 -11.58 -20.13
N THR A 149 -13.72 -12.89 -20.02
CA THR A 149 -12.61 -13.58 -19.33
C THR A 149 -11.27 -13.44 -20.05
N GLU A 150 -11.31 -13.33 -21.38
CA GLU A 150 -10.16 -13.06 -22.24
C GLU A 150 -9.99 -11.56 -22.55
N GLY A 151 -10.89 -10.72 -22.04
CA GLY A 151 -10.92 -9.29 -22.31
C GLY A 151 -10.03 -8.47 -21.37
N PRO A 152 -9.92 -7.15 -21.63
CA PRO A 152 -9.22 -6.26 -20.72
C PRO A 152 -9.93 -6.20 -19.36
N LEU A 153 -9.13 -6.20 -18.29
CA LEU A 153 -9.57 -6.01 -16.93
C LEU A 153 -9.43 -4.53 -16.56
N SER A 154 -10.47 -3.98 -15.96
CA SER A 154 -10.45 -2.68 -15.32
C SER A 154 -10.18 -2.86 -13.83
N LEU A 155 -9.26 -2.10 -13.25
CA LEU A 155 -8.95 -2.14 -11.83
C LEU A 155 -9.06 -0.72 -11.27
N MET A 156 -9.98 -0.54 -10.32
CA MET A 156 -9.97 0.63 -9.44
C MET A 156 -9.06 0.32 -8.24
N LEU A 157 -8.12 1.22 -7.99
CA LEU A 157 -7.18 1.17 -6.89
C LEU A 157 -7.39 2.39 -6.01
N ASP A 158 -7.63 2.17 -4.72
CA ASP A 158 -7.62 3.20 -3.69
C ASP A 158 -6.56 2.84 -2.65
N LEU A 159 -5.42 3.51 -2.66
CA LEU A 159 -4.24 3.21 -1.84
C LEU A 159 -3.97 4.36 -0.88
N HIS A 160 -3.94 4.06 0.41
CA HIS A 160 -3.54 4.96 1.47
C HIS A 160 -2.32 4.38 2.20
N MET A 161 -1.18 5.04 2.11
CA MET A 161 0.03 4.70 2.85
C MET A 161 0.31 5.76 3.91
N GLN A 162 0.71 5.35 5.10
CA GLN A 162 1.05 6.24 6.19
C GLN A 162 2.26 5.71 6.95
N ASP A 163 3.21 6.59 7.24
CA ASP A 163 4.32 6.36 8.16
C ASP A 163 4.44 7.57 9.12
N PRO A 164 5.38 7.58 10.07
CA PRO A 164 5.49 8.67 11.04
C PRO A 164 5.81 10.04 10.42
N GLN A 165 6.38 10.07 9.22
CA GLN A 165 6.85 11.29 8.58
C GLN A 165 5.85 11.77 7.51
N HIS A 166 5.21 10.86 6.79
CA HIS A 166 4.46 11.14 5.57
C HIS A 166 3.18 10.29 5.44
N SER A 167 2.18 10.84 4.74
CA SER A 167 1.00 10.11 4.28
C SER A 167 0.76 10.35 2.78
N VAL A 168 0.32 9.31 2.08
CA VAL A 168 0.05 9.32 0.64
C VAL A 168 -1.29 8.65 0.39
N SER A 169 -2.15 9.29 -0.41
CA SER A 169 -3.45 8.76 -0.81
C SER A 169 -3.59 8.81 -2.32
N ILE A 170 -4.12 7.75 -2.91
CA ILE A 170 -4.14 7.54 -4.35
C ILE A 170 -5.46 6.89 -4.71
N ARG A 171 -6.15 7.47 -5.69
CA ARG A 171 -7.28 6.81 -6.33
C ARG A 171 -7.06 6.81 -7.84
N GLN A 172 -7.00 5.62 -8.43
CA GLN A 172 -6.75 5.48 -9.85
C GLN A 172 -7.59 4.38 -10.47
N PHE A 173 -7.97 4.59 -11.73
CA PHE A 173 -8.58 3.58 -12.58
C PHE A 173 -7.58 3.21 -13.67
N VAL A 174 -7.35 1.91 -13.83
CA VAL A 174 -6.47 1.39 -14.89
C VAL A 174 -7.22 0.34 -15.68
N SER A 175 -6.99 0.30 -16.98
CA SER A 175 -7.39 -0.81 -17.83
C SER A 175 -6.13 -1.56 -18.25
N MET A 176 -6.17 -2.88 -18.18
CA MET A 176 -5.01 -3.73 -18.37
C MET A 176 -5.38 -5.05 -19.04
N GLN A 177 -4.45 -5.57 -19.84
CA GLN A 177 -4.59 -6.89 -20.45
C GLN A 177 -4.37 -7.99 -19.40
N PRO A 178 -4.94 -9.19 -19.60
CA PRO A 178 -4.66 -10.34 -18.75
C PRO A 178 -3.16 -10.57 -18.56
N GLY A 179 -2.74 -10.84 -17.32
CA GLY A 179 -1.33 -11.09 -16.99
C GLY A 179 -0.45 -9.83 -16.81
N GLN A 180 -1.02 -8.63 -16.93
CA GLN A 180 -0.32 -7.39 -16.60
C GLN A 180 -0.46 -7.06 -15.10
N THR A 181 0.57 -6.42 -14.55
CA THR A 181 0.68 -5.97 -13.16
C THR A 181 0.62 -4.45 -13.11
N VAL A 182 -0.06 -3.91 -12.11
CA VAL A 182 0.04 -2.51 -11.69
C VAL A 182 1.16 -2.38 -10.68
N LEU A 183 2.06 -1.43 -10.88
CA LEU A 183 2.95 -0.94 -9.83
C LEU A 183 2.39 0.37 -9.27
N ALA A 184 2.39 0.55 -7.96
CA ALA A 184 2.24 1.85 -7.31
C ALA A 184 3.40 2.03 -6.32
N GLY A 185 4.24 3.04 -6.53
CA GLY A 185 5.40 3.29 -5.68
C GLY A 185 5.21 4.48 -4.76
N ARG A 186 6.17 4.67 -3.83
CA ARG A 186 6.52 5.93 -3.18
C ARG A 186 7.99 5.95 -2.81
N ALA A 187 8.60 7.12 -2.85
CA ALA A 187 9.93 7.31 -2.28
C ALA A 187 9.81 7.46 -0.76
N LEU A 188 10.59 6.67 -0.02
CA LEU A 188 10.77 6.84 1.41
C LEU A 188 11.99 7.74 1.68
N GLU A 189 13.04 7.53 0.89
CA GLU A 189 14.30 8.27 0.92
C GLU A 189 14.86 8.36 -0.50
N GLU A 190 15.93 9.14 -0.71
CA GLU A 190 16.61 9.23 -2.01
C GLU A 190 16.97 7.85 -2.61
N ASN A 191 17.36 6.91 -1.75
CA ASN A 191 17.82 5.57 -2.12
C ASN A 191 16.86 4.44 -1.72
N THR A 192 15.67 4.77 -1.22
CA THR A 192 14.69 3.78 -0.75
C THR A 192 13.31 4.05 -1.36
N LEU A 193 12.76 3.08 -2.09
CA LEU A 193 11.37 3.07 -2.56
C LEU A 193 10.56 1.99 -1.85
N GLN A 194 9.29 2.27 -1.62
CA GLN A 194 8.28 1.25 -1.33
C GLN A 194 7.39 1.10 -2.56
N VAL A 195 7.24 -0.11 -3.09
CA VAL A 195 6.40 -0.39 -4.24
C VAL A 195 5.35 -1.45 -3.91
N VAL A 196 4.15 -1.25 -4.44
CA VAL A 196 3.01 -2.16 -4.36
C VAL A 196 2.80 -2.72 -5.77
N LEU A 197 2.97 -4.03 -5.93
CA LEU A 197 2.74 -4.75 -7.18
C LEU A 197 1.40 -5.48 -7.07
N ILE A 198 0.51 -5.29 -8.04
CA ILE A 198 -0.81 -5.92 -8.08
C ILE A 198 -1.02 -6.60 -9.42
N THR A 199 -1.13 -7.92 -9.40
CA THR A 199 -1.34 -8.75 -10.59
C THR A 199 -2.71 -9.44 -10.52
N PRO A 200 -3.70 -8.98 -11.29
CA PRO A 200 -4.99 -9.65 -11.42
C PRO A 200 -4.95 -10.84 -12.39
N TYR A 201 -5.69 -11.89 -12.04
CA TYR A 201 -5.95 -13.06 -12.87
C TYR A 201 -7.45 -13.36 -12.87
N ILE A 202 -8.07 -13.42 -14.05
CA ILE A 202 -9.48 -13.77 -14.18
C ILE A 202 -9.62 -15.30 -14.17
N HIS A 203 -10.56 -15.81 -13.38
CA HIS A 203 -10.93 -17.22 -13.35
C HIS A 203 -12.41 -17.37 -13.69
N SER A 204 -12.70 -18.22 -14.68
CA SER A 204 -14.06 -18.59 -15.04
C SER A 204 -14.30 -20.07 -14.81
N PRO A 205 -15.37 -20.45 -14.08
CA PRO A 205 -15.69 -21.85 -13.85
C PRO A 205 -16.08 -22.59 -15.14
N LEU A 206 -16.52 -21.87 -16.17
CA LEU A 206 -17.04 -22.45 -17.43
C LEU A 206 -15.95 -22.97 -18.39
N HIS A 207 -14.67 -22.72 -18.12
CA HIS A 207 -13.54 -23.25 -18.91
C HIS A 207 -12.77 -24.40 -18.23
N GLY A 208 -13.27 -24.89 -17.08
CA GLY A 208 -12.75 -26.09 -16.41
C GLY A 208 -13.20 -27.42 -17.02
N ALA A 209 -13.96 -27.40 -18.11
CA ALA A 209 -14.38 -28.61 -18.83
C ALA A 209 -14.09 -28.48 -20.32
N LYS A 210 -12.99 -29.09 -20.77
CA LYS A 210 -12.99 -29.85 -22.01
C LYS A 210 -12.06 -31.06 -21.88
N PRO A 211 -12.43 -32.18 -22.53
CA PRO A 211 -12.18 -33.57 -22.15
C PRO A 211 -10.72 -34.02 -22.25
#